data_AF-A0A5N5QMW6-F1
#
_entry.id   AF-A0A5N5QMW6-F1
#
_cell.length_a   1.000
_cell.length_b   1.000
_cell.length_c   1.000
_cell.angle_alpha   90.00
_cell.angle_beta   90.00
_cell.angle_gamma   90.00
#
_symmetry.space_group_name_H-M   'P 1'
#
loop_
_entity.id
_entity.type
_entity.pdbx_description
1 polymer ?
#
loop_
_entity_poly.entity_id
_entity_poly.type
_entity_poly.pdbx_seq_one_letter_code
_entity_poly.pdbx_strand_id
1 'polypeptide(L)'
;MTASPTLYFDLTTPRSNLYPVTEVIYNLIQILGADVCSFRRNPQTSYRLVELARDLHDEINNLIEKVEESGDWEDYIKYTEAIDPLEQVLLDIVAVIHEEQEEYLVTGSSVQECTASIAKWVNNRKSIRDCFQRLQSESELKVLIPSAKDSNDEILNAYAHDDRGLLHSLLRGIEANLPLIKRQKIQSSLKSVRDGLESVLDLREGGSKRSIDEGLNTLSIKCGMITYGVTQLMLGESVIPSLRDHLHTEGVWKVAKELVEHTYDCLKSGGSTLAQLEAAYKVFESVLLKETPVELPKSYFRLVKMIGKIDRAYYAQSLLLLSLCREAASHFEEKKTLDVSDALEKQGVRWDYHSSRNGGQNGTQNGGPMSESEFSATEGVENDPIKLFEQSVDDLQVCFEAIGIDNMSDLRTRLDEAQRKDNDRMQLIKEKLRAAPTAIRELVNVTVKVHDGSRDGHKIAELTCNVPPHARVGYVKWNVVKQLPNPTMIETSHFEKALVDDSQPAAEVPVDTDIKSLATDNKCTLYMVIGAKGGANGTH
;
A
#
# COMPACT_ATOMS: atom_id res chain seq x y z
N MET A 1 -5.75 12.07 -60.12
CA MET A 1 -6.53 12.20 -58.88
C MET A 1 -5.56 12.65 -57.81
N THR A 2 -5.50 13.94 -57.54
CA THR A 2 -4.67 14.51 -56.46
C THR A 2 -5.35 14.15 -55.14
N ALA A 3 -4.78 13.20 -54.39
CA ALA A 3 -5.23 12.92 -53.03
C ALA A 3 -5.19 14.25 -52.25
N SER A 4 -6.24 14.53 -51.48
CA SER A 4 -6.21 15.65 -50.53
C SER A 4 -4.93 15.53 -49.69
N PRO A 5 -4.09 16.57 -49.59
CA PRO A 5 -2.90 16.49 -48.76
C PRO A 5 -3.34 16.20 -47.33
N THR A 6 -2.84 15.12 -46.78
CA THR A 6 -2.96 14.83 -45.34
C THR A 6 -1.86 15.60 -44.62
N LEU A 7 -2.11 16.04 -43.39
CA LEU A 7 -1.11 16.73 -42.55
C LEU A 7 0.28 16.07 -42.59
N TYR A 8 0.35 14.74 -42.57
CA TYR A 8 1.59 13.99 -42.73
C TYR A 8 2.38 14.39 -43.99
N PHE A 9 1.76 14.32 -45.17
CA PHE A 9 2.40 14.73 -46.43
C PHE A 9 2.74 16.22 -46.43
N ASP A 10 1.91 17.07 -45.83
CA ASP A 10 2.20 18.50 -45.71
C ASP A 10 3.41 18.78 -44.81
N LEU A 11 3.71 17.91 -43.84
CA LEU A 11 4.87 18.06 -42.96
C LEU A 11 6.14 17.44 -43.55
N THR A 12 6.03 16.30 -44.25
CA THR A 12 7.19 15.47 -44.55
C THR A 12 7.58 15.38 -46.02
N THR A 13 6.73 15.82 -46.96
CA THR A 13 7.06 15.71 -48.39
C THR A 13 8.15 16.72 -48.76
N PRO A 14 9.30 16.27 -49.28
CA PRO A 14 10.40 17.17 -49.63
C PRO A 14 10.01 18.02 -50.85
N ARG A 15 10.51 19.25 -50.89
CA ARG A 15 10.29 20.20 -52.01
C ARG A 15 11.47 20.22 -52.98
N SER A 16 12.58 19.59 -52.60
CA SER A 16 13.84 19.49 -53.35
C SER A 16 14.08 18.07 -53.87
N ASN A 17 15.11 17.91 -54.71
CA ASN A 17 15.63 16.60 -55.10
C ASN A 17 16.27 15.90 -53.89
N LEU A 18 16.16 14.57 -53.83
CA LEU A 18 16.75 13.78 -52.75
C LEU A 18 18.18 13.38 -53.09
N TYR A 19 19.10 13.60 -52.14
CA TYR A 19 20.50 13.21 -52.25
C TYR A 19 20.85 12.13 -51.21
N PRO A 20 21.74 11.16 -51.54
CA PRO A 20 22.06 10.07 -50.61
C PRO A 20 22.65 10.54 -49.27
N VAL A 21 23.38 11.67 -49.26
CA VAL A 21 24.03 12.21 -48.05
C VAL A 21 23.01 12.72 -47.01
N THR A 22 21.78 13.04 -47.43
CA THR A 22 20.71 13.55 -46.56
C THR A 22 19.61 12.51 -46.29
N GLU A 23 19.80 11.25 -46.72
CA GLU A 23 18.80 10.18 -46.58
C GLU A 23 18.41 9.92 -45.12
N VAL A 24 19.35 9.98 -44.19
CA VAL A 24 19.09 9.77 -42.75
C VAL A 24 18.18 10.87 -42.20
N ILE A 25 18.50 12.14 -42.48
CA ILE A 25 17.66 13.29 -42.12
C ILE A 25 16.25 13.13 -42.67
N TYR A 26 16.13 12.75 -43.95
CA TYR A 26 14.83 12.51 -44.58
C TYR A 26 14.03 11.42 -43.87
N ASN A 27 14.65 10.29 -43.54
CA ASN A 27 14.00 9.20 -42.81
C ASN A 27 13.56 9.62 -41.41
N LEU A 28 14.38 10.40 -40.69
CA LEU A 28 14.02 10.95 -39.39
C LEU A 28 12.81 11.88 -39.49
N ILE A 29 12.75 12.74 -40.50
CA ILE A 29 11.58 13.60 -40.76
C ILE A 29 10.31 12.76 -40.99
N GLN A 30 10.40 11.65 -41.75
CA GLN A 30 9.24 10.78 -41.96
C GLN A 30 8.77 10.12 -40.66
N ILE A 31 9.69 9.62 -39.83
CA ILE A 31 9.38 8.98 -38.55
C ILE A 31 8.73 9.99 -37.60
N LEU A 32 9.38 11.14 -37.39
CA LEU A 32 8.87 12.20 -36.52
C LEU A 32 7.53 12.72 -37.02
N GLY A 33 7.40 12.95 -38.33
CA GLY A 33 6.15 13.38 -38.96
C GLY A 33 4.98 12.43 -38.73
N ALA A 34 5.22 11.12 -38.73
CA ALA A 34 4.19 10.11 -38.46
C ALA A 34 3.71 10.19 -37.00
N ASP A 35 4.66 10.25 -36.06
CA ASP A 35 4.37 10.28 -34.63
C ASP A 35 3.67 11.59 -34.22
N VAL A 36 4.14 12.75 -34.71
CA VAL A 36 3.55 14.05 -34.35
C VAL A 36 2.11 14.19 -34.83
N CYS A 37 1.71 13.55 -35.93
CA CYS A 37 0.33 13.58 -36.42
C CYS A 37 -0.68 12.98 -35.42
N SER A 38 -0.21 12.18 -34.46
CA SER A 38 -1.04 11.58 -33.40
C SER A 38 -1.06 12.40 -32.11
N PHE A 39 -0.33 13.52 -32.06
CA PHE A 39 -0.17 14.30 -30.84
C PHE A 39 -1.48 14.91 -30.38
N ARG A 40 -1.70 14.80 -29.07
CA ARG A 40 -2.81 15.46 -28.37
C ARG A 40 -2.34 16.55 -27.41
N ARG A 41 -1.03 16.65 -27.19
CA ARG A 41 -0.33 17.71 -26.45
C ARG A 41 0.84 18.21 -27.28
N ASN A 42 1.21 19.48 -27.12
CA ASN A 42 2.27 20.13 -27.89
C ASN A 42 2.18 20.02 -29.44
N PRO A 43 0.98 19.93 -30.06
CA PRO A 43 0.88 19.66 -31.50
C PRO A 43 1.46 20.78 -32.37
N GLN A 44 1.14 22.05 -32.09
CA GLN A 44 1.53 23.17 -32.96
C GLN A 44 3.03 23.42 -32.96
N THR A 45 3.68 23.23 -31.82
CA THR A 45 5.13 23.32 -31.69
C THR A 45 5.80 22.18 -32.47
N SER A 46 5.30 20.95 -32.30
CA SER A 46 5.89 19.77 -32.92
C SER A 46 5.69 19.74 -34.44
N TYR A 47 4.54 20.20 -34.94
CA TYR A 47 4.30 20.39 -36.37
C TYR A 47 5.31 21.36 -36.99
N ARG A 48 5.51 22.52 -36.37
CA ARG A 48 6.47 23.52 -36.85
C ARG A 48 7.92 23.06 -36.75
N LEU A 49 8.25 22.26 -35.74
CA LEU A 49 9.57 21.63 -35.63
C LEU A 49 9.83 20.73 -36.85
N VAL A 50 8.92 19.82 -37.17
CA VAL A 50 9.06 18.92 -38.33
C VAL A 50 9.05 19.70 -39.64
N GLU A 51 8.19 20.71 -39.76
CA GLU A 51 8.12 21.57 -40.93
C GLU A 51 9.44 22.31 -41.18
N LEU A 52 10.01 22.92 -40.13
CA LEU A 52 11.29 23.62 -40.22
C LEU A 52 12.44 22.66 -40.53
N ALA A 53 12.43 21.46 -39.95
CA ALA A 53 13.41 20.43 -40.27
C ALA A 53 13.37 20.01 -41.74
N ARG A 54 12.17 19.85 -42.30
CA ARG A 54 11.98 19.62 -43.74
C ARG A 54 12.51 20.79 -44.55
N ASP A 55 12.18 22.02 -44.19
CA ASP A 55 12.63 23.20 -44.93
C ASP A 55 14.17 23.36 -44.90
N LEU A 56 14.81 23.05 -43.77
CA LEU A 56 16.27 23.00 -43.66
C LEU A 56 16.89 21.88 -44.51
N HIS A 57 16.30 20.68 -44.49
CA HIS A 57 16.71 19.57 -45.36
C HIS A 57 16.60 19.96 -46.85
N ASP A 58 15.52 20.63 -47.23
CA ASP A 58 15.34 21.11 -48.61
C ASP A 58 16.39 22.15 -49.00
N GLU A 59 16.76 23.06 -48.10
CA GLU A 59 17.81 24.05 -48.40
C GLU A 59 19.19 23.41 -48.50
N ILE A 60 19.50 22.39 -47.67
CA ILE A 60 20.74 21.60 -47.81
C ILE A 60 20.81 20.95 -49.20
N ASN A 61 19.72 20.31 -49.65
CA ASN A 61 19.69 19.69 -50.97
C ASN A 61 19.78 20.71 -52.12
N ASN A 62 19.17 21.89 -51.98
CA ASN A 62 19.31 22.98 -52.94
C ASN A 62 20.78 23.47 -53.02
N LEU A 63 21.50 23.50 -51.91
CA LEU A 63 22.94 23.84 -51.90
C LEU A 63 23.78 22.75 -52.57
N ILE A 64 23.47 21.47 -52.35
CA ILE A 64 24.13 20.36 -53.04
C ILE A 64 23.96 20.50 -54.56
N GLU A 65 22.73 20.74 -55.03
CA GLU A 65 22.43 20.94 -56.46
C GLU A 65 23.22 22.14 -57.03
N LYS A 66 23.26 23.27 -56.32
CA LYS A 66 24.07 24.45 -56.73
C LYS A 66 25.56 24.12 -56.82
N VAL A 67 26.10 23.33 -55.90
CA VAL A 67 27.51 22.94 -55.91
C VAL A 67 27.82 21.99 -57.07
N GLU A 68 26.91 21.07 -57.41
CA GLU A 68 27.04 20.22 -58.60
C GLU A 68 27.06 21.04 -59.90
N GLU A 69 26.27 22.11 -59.97
CA GLU A 69 26.19 22.99 -61.15
C GLU A 69 27.35 24.00 -61.25
N SER A 70 27.73 24.63 -60.14
CA SER A 70 28.63 25.79 -60.11
C SER A 70 30.05 25.49 -59.63
N GLY A 71 30.22 24.44 -58.82
CA GLY A 71 31.47 24.16 -58.11
C GLY A 71 31.83 25.19 -57.02
N ASP A 72 30.85 25.96 -56.50
CA ASP A 72 31.11 26.95 -55.45
C ASP A 72 31.54 26.30 -54.12
N TRP A 73 32.72 26.69 -53.64
CA TRP A 73 33.31 26.14 -52.42
C TRP A 73 32.61 26.64 -51.15
N GLU A 74 32.05 27.85 -51.18
CA GLU A 74 31.36 28.42 -50.01
C GLU A 74 30.04 27.70 -49.73
N ASP A 75 29.28 27.38 -50.77
CA ASP A 75 28.05 26.58 -50.64
C ASP A 75 28.37 25.12 -50.25
N TYR A 76 29.52 24.58 -50.69
CA TYR A 76 30.02 23.27 -50.23
C TYR A 76 30.24 23.24 -48.71
N ILE A 77 30.90 24.25 -48.16
CA ILE A 77 31.12 24.35 -46.71
C ILE A 77 29.79 24.43 -45.97
N LYS A 78 28.87 25.30 -46.43
CA LYS A 78 27.57 25.50 -45.76
C LYS A 78 26.75 24.21 -45.65
N TYR A 79 26.60 23.46 -46.74
CA TYR A 79 25.76 22.26 -46.67
C TYR A 79 26.45 21.13 -45.88
N THR A 80 27.77 21.00 -45.98
CA THR A 80 28.51 19.94 -45.25
C THR A 80 28.52 20.19 -43.75
N GLU A 81 28.63 21.43 -43.31
CA GLU A 81 28.58 21.80 -41.88
C GLU A 81 27.16 21.73 -41.29
N ALA A 82 26.11 21.81 -42.11
CA ALA A 82 24.72 21.81 -41.64
C ALA A 82 24.09 20.41 -41.49
N ILE A 83 24.67 19.37 -42.10
CA ILE A 83 24.12 17.99 -42.06
C ILE A 83 24.15 17.43 -40.63
N ASP A 84 25.32 17.38 -39.99
CA ASP A 84 25.48 16.76 -38.66
C ASP A 84 24.62 17.46 -37.58
N PRO A 85 24.57 18.81 -37.50
CA PRO A 85 23.71 19.48 -36.52
C PRO A 85 22.22 19.20 -36.71
N LEU A 86 21.73 19.21 -37.97
CA LEU A 86 20.33 18.90 -38.26
C LEU A 86 19.99 17.46 -37.89
N GLU A 87 20.85 16.51 -38.27
CA GLU A 87 20.68 15.10 -37.91
C GLU A 87 20.65 14.91 -36.39
N GLN A 88 21.59 15.54 -35.66
CA GLN A 88 21.67 15.42 -34.21
C GLN A 88 20.42 15.97 -33.50
N VAL A 89 19.90 17.14 -33.92
CA VAL A 89 18.68 17.70 -33.34
C VAL A 89 17.48 16.76 -33.54
N LEU A 90 17.36 16.14 -34.72
CA LEU A 90 16.29 15.20 -35.01
C LEU A 90 16.44 13.91 -34.20
N LEU A 91 17.66 13.38 -34.07
CA LEU A 91 17.95 12.19 -33.25
C LEU A 91 17.62 12.41 -31.78
N ASP A 92 17.97 13.57 -31.22
CA ASP A 92 17.75 13.89 -29.81
C ASP A 92 16.25 13.90 -29.43
N ILE A 93 15.37 14.22 -30.39
CA ILE A 93 13.94 14.35 -30.13
C ILE A 93 13.12 13.10 -30.45
N VAL A 94 13.67 12.10 -31.16
CA VAL A 94 12.93 10.88 -31.56
C VAL A 94 12.28 10.19 -30.36
N ALA A 95 13.06 9.92 -29.30
CA ALA A 95 12.53 9.21 -28.13
C ALA A 95 11.43 10.01 -27.42
N VAL A 96 11.60 11.33 -27.31
CA VAL A 96 10.60 12.21 -26.68
C VAL A 96 9.32 12.24 -27.48
N ILE A 97 9.40 12.36 -28.81
CA ILE A 97 8.23 12.39 -29.68
C ILE A 97 7.50 11.04 -29.66
N HIS A 98 8.24 9.94 -29.69
CA HIS A 98 7.69 8.60 -29.60
C HIS A 98 6.93 8.38 -28.29
N GLU A 99 7.46 8.84 -27.15
CA GLU A 99 6.77 8.76 -25.87
C GLU A 99 5.55 9.67 -25.77
N GLU A 100 5.60 10.86 -26.37
CA GLU A 100 4.52 11.86 -26.29
C GLU A 100 3.29 11.47 -27.12
N GLN A 101 3.45 10.65 -28.17
CA GLN A 101 2.35 10.25 -29.05
C GLN A 101 1.24 9.46 -28.32
N GLU A 102 1.62 8.66 -27.32
CA GLU A 102 0.70 7.82 -26.56
C GLU A 102 -0.06 8.60 -25.48
N GLU A 103 0.42 9.82 -25.18
CA GLU A 103 0.00 10.60 -24.03
C GLU A 103 -1.10 11.61 -24.37
N TYR A 104 -1.98 11.88 -23.40
CA TYR A 104 -2.95 12.97 -23.48
C TYR A 104 -3.19 13.60 -22.12
N LEU A 105 -4.38 13.44 -21.54
CA LEU A 105 -4.68 13.92 -20.20
C LEU A 105 -4.15 12.94 -19.15
N VAL A 106 -3.92 13.45 -17.94
CA VAL A 106 -3.38 12.65 -16.83
C VAL A 106 -4.31 11.48 -16.51
N THR A 107 -3.79 10.27 -16.69
CA THR A 107 -4.43 9.02 -16.28
C THR A 107 -3.55 8.32 -15.26
N GLY A 108 -4.10 7.92 -14.13
CA GLY A 108 -3.38 7.20 -13.09
C GLY A 108 -4.35 6.60 -12.08
N SER A 109 -3.89 5.59 -11.37
CA SER A 109 -4.59 4.93 -10.26
C SER A 109 -4.16 5.47 -8.89
N SER A 110 -3.10 6.28 -8.86
CA SER A 110 -2.55 6.92 -7.66
C SER A 110 -2.21 8.39 -7.90
N VAL A 111 -2.07 9.17 -6.81
CA VAL A 111 -1.62 10.57 -6.88
C VAL A 111 -0.18 10.65 -7.40
N GLN A 112 0.65 9.67 -7.06
CA GLN A 112 2.04 9.54 -7.48
C GLN A 112 2.17 9.32 -8.99
N GLU A 113 1.31 8.48 -9.58
CA GLU A 113 1.24 8.33 -11.04
C GLU A 113 0.80 9.65 -11.70
N CYS A 114 -0.16 10.36 -11.11
CA CYS A 114 -0.56 11.67 -11.63
C CYS A 114 0.60 12.68 -11.60
N THR A 115 1.35 12.77 -10.50
CA THR A 115 2.49 13.69 -10.39
C THR A 115 3.65 13.29 -11.29
N ALA A 116 3.90 11.98 -11.46
CA ALA A 116 4.90 11.47 -12.40
C ALA A 116 4.53 11.80 -13.86
N SER A 117 3.27 11.62 -14.25
CA SER A 117 2.77 11.99 -15.59
C SER A 117 2.92 13.50 -15.85
N ILE A 118 2.66 14.34 -14.85
CA ILE A 118 2.88 15.80 -14.94
C ILE A 118 4.37 16.13 -15.11
N ALA A 119 5.25 15.49 -14.34
CA ALA A 119 6.69 15.70 -14.47
C ALA A 119 7.21 15.27 -15.85
N LYS A 120 6.72 14.14 -16.38
CA LYS A 120 7.02 13.68 -17.74
C LYS A 120 6.57 14.71 -18.78
N TRP A 121 5.35 15.22 -18.68
CA TRP A 121 4.87 16.29 -19.58
C TRP A 121 5.76 17.54 -19.53
N VAL A 122 6.17 18.00 -18.34
CA VAL A 122 7.06 19.17 -18.20
C VAL A 122 8.38 18.94 -18.95
N ASN A 123 8.98 17.76 -18.77
CA ASN A 123 10.24 17.40 -19.43
C ASN A 123 10.09 17.29 -20.94
N ASN A 124 9.07 16.58 -21.42
CA ASN A 124 8.80 16.41 -22.85
C ASN A 124 8.54 17.76 -23.53
N ARG A 125 7.68 18.59 -22.92
CA ARG A 125 7.41 19.96 -23.40
C ARG A 125 8.70 20.77 -23.49
N LYS A 126 9.58 20.70 -22.49
CA LYS A 126 10.86 21.40 -22.50
C LYS A 126 11.74 20.89 -23.64
N SER A 127 11.94 19.59 -23.77
CA SER A 127 12.78 19.00 -24.81
C SER A 127 12.31 19.35 -26.23
N ILE A 128 11.00 19.30 -26.49
CA ILE A 128 10.41 19.69 -27.78
C ILE A 128 10.72 21.15 -28.10
N ARG A 129 10.53 22.05 -27.12
CA ARG A 129 10.80 23.49 -27.29
C ARG A 129 12.28 23.79 -27.47
N ASP A 130 13.14 23.14 -26.69
CA ASP A 130 14.59 23.28 -26.78
C ASP A 130 15.09 22.82 -28.16
N CYS A 131 14.58 21.69 -28.69
CA CYS A 131 14.94 21.22 -30.03
C CYS A 131 14.42 22.16 -31.12
N PHE A 132 13.19 22.66 -31.01
CA PHE A 132 12.67 23.63 -31.98
C PHE A 132 13.48 24.93 -31.99
N GLN A 133 13.94 25.38 -30.82
CA GLN A 133 14.80 26.55 -30.71
C GLN A 133 16.20 26.30 -31.27
N ARG A 134 16.78 25.11 -31.06
CA ARG A 134 18.08 24.71 -31.62
C ARG A 134 18.13 24.80 -33.14
N LEU A 135 17.08 24.31 -33.83
CA LEU A 135 16.96 24.43 -35.29
C LEU A 135 17.08 25.87 -35.81
N GLN A 136 16.79 26.87 -34.96
CA GLN A 136 16.85 28.29 -35.33
C GLN A 136 18.08 29.03 -34.80
N SER A 137 18.72 28.49 -33.76
CA SER A 137 19.81 29.18 -33.06
C SER A 137 21.20 28.65 -33.37
N GLU A 138 21.32 27.38 -33.73
CA GLU A 138 22.61 26.78 -34.11
C GLU A 138 23.16 27.47 -35.35
N SER A 139 24.43 27.89 -35.29
CA SER A 139 25.04 28.78 -36.29
C SER A 139 24.93 28.23 -37.69
N GLU A 140 25.22 26.95 -37.84
CA GLU A 140 25.29 26.15 -39.05
C GLU A 140 23.92 26.07 -39.73
N LEU A 141 22.85 25.91 -38.94
CA LEU A 141 21.46 25.85 -39.43
C LEU A 141 20.88 27.23 -39.69
N LYS A 142 21.22 28.20 -38.83
CA LYS A 142 20.67 29.55 -38.89
C LYS A 142 21.02 30.28 -40.19
N VAL A 143 22.17 30.01 -40.79
CA VAL A 143 22.55 30.61 -42.09
C VAL A 143 21.61 30.16 -43.22
N LEU A 144 20.98 28.99 -43.09
CA LEU A 144 20.06 28.43 -44.08
C LEU A 144 18.63 29.00 -43.98
N ILE A 145 18.30 29.70 -42.88
CA ILE A 145 16.97 30.26 -42.67
C ILE A 145 16.89 31.66 -43.31
N PRO A 146 15.98 31.90 -44.28
CA PRO A 146 15.80 33.21 -44.90
C PRO A 146 15.47 34.28 -43.84
N SER A 147 16.14 35.44 -43.90
CA SER A 147 16.16 36.48 -42.84
C SER A 147 14.84 36.66 -42.07
N ALA A 148 14.79 36.13 -40.85
CA ALA A 148 13.64 36.14 -39.97
C ALA A 148 13.43 37.51 -39.31
N LYS A 149 12.46 38.28 -39.78
CA LYS A 149 11.88 39.37 -38.97
C LYS A 149 10.69 38.92 -38.10
N ASP A 150 10.15 37.72 -38.32
CA ASP A 150 8.94 37.22 -37.64
C ASP A 150 9.06 35.83 -36.94
N SER A 151 10.23 35.16 -36.98
CA SER A 151 10.36 33.76 -36.49
C SER A 151 10.12 33.58 -34.99
N ASN A 152 10.57 34.53 -34.15
CA ASN A 152 10.38 34.43 -32.70
C ASN A 152 8.92 34.60 -32.26
N ASP A 153 8.17 35.49 -32.94
CA ASP A 153 6.75 35.69 -32.63
C ASP A 153 5.95 34.43 -33.01
N GLU A 154 6.29 33.77 -34.12
CA GLU A 154 5.66 32.51 -34.53
C GLU A 154 5.89 31.38 -33.53
N ILE A 155 7.12 31.20 -33.03
CA ILE A 155 7.44 30.21 -31.98
C ILE A 155 6.57 30.44 -30.74
N LEU A 156 6.57 31.68 -30.24
CA LEU A 156 5.84 32.03 -29.04
C LEU A 156 4.33 31.86 -29.22
N ASN A 157 3.81 32.10 -30.44
CA ASN A 157 2.42 31.83 -30.77
C ASN A 157 2.10 30.33 -30.77
N ALA A 158 2.97 29.49 -31.31
CA ALA A 158 2.81 28.03 -31.27
C ALA A 158 2.82 27.52 -29.82
N TYR A 159 3.75 27.99 -29.00
CA TYR A 159 3.85 27.68 -27.58
C TYR A 159 2.56 28.05 -26.84
N ALA A 160 2.07 29.27 -27.07
CA ALA A 160 0.85 29.76 -26.45
C ALA A 160 -0.39 29.00 -26.93
N HIS A 161 -0.44 28.59 -28.20
CA HIS A 161 -1.54 27.78 -28.72
C HIS A 161 -1.59 26.41 -28.04
N ASP A 162 -0.46 25.72 -27.92
CA ASP A 162 -0.40 24.41 -27.27
C ASP A 162 -0.78 24.48 -25.79
N ASP A 163 -0.26 25.49 -25.09
CA ASP A 163 -0.52 25.72 -23.67
C ASP A 163 -2.03 26.02 -23.42
N ARG A 164 -2.65 26.85 -24.28
CA ARG A 164 -4.09 27.13 -24.21
C ARG A 164 -4.93 25.90 -24.55
N GLY A 165 -4.58 25.17 -25.61
CA GLY A 165 -5.32 23.99 -26.06
C GLY A 165 -5.34 22.89 -24.99
N LEU A 166 -4.21 22.67 -24.31
CA LEU A 166 -4.13 21.71 -23.21
C LEU A 166 -4.95 22.17 -22.00
N LEU A 167 -4.81 23.43 -21.57
CA LEU A 167 -5.59 23.96 -20.44
C LEU A 167 -7.09 23.91 -20.72
N HIS A 168 -7.53 24.25 -21.93
CA HIS A 168 -8.93 24.15 -22.32
C HIS A 168 -9.44 22.70 -22.28
N SER A 169 -8.62 21.74 -22.75
CA SER A 169 -8.96 20.31 -22.70
C SER A 169 -9.11 19.82 -21.25
N LEU A 170 -8.22 20.27 -20.35
CA LEU A 170 -8.27 19.96 -18.92
C LEU A 170 -9.54 20.52 -18.27
N LEU A 171 -9.89 21.78 -18.54
CA LEU A 171 -11.11 22.42 -18.05
C LEU A 171 -12.37 21.66 -18.50
N ARG A 172 -12.42 21.26 -19.77
CA ARG A 172 -13.53 20.44 -20.32
C ARG A 172 -13.61 19.08 -19.62
N GLY A 173 -12.47 18.45 -19.36
CA GLY A 173 -12.39 17.19 -18.62
C GLY A 173 -12.90 17.31 -17.19
N ILE A 174 -12.48 18.36 -16.47
CA ILE A 174 -12.96 18.66 -15.11
C ILE A 174 -14.47 18.92 -15.12
N GLU A 175 -14.98 19.66 -16.12
CA GLU A 175 -16.40 19.94 -16.28
C GLU A 175 -17.23 18.67 -16.53
N ALA A 176 -16.73 17.75 -17.34
CA ALA A 176 -17.38 16.45 -17.56
C ALA A 176 -17.42 15.59 -16.29
N ASN A 177 -16.43 15.72 -15.42
CA ASN A 177 -16.34 14.98 -14.16
C ASN A 177 -17.21 15.54 -13.04
N LEU A 178 -17.46 16.85 -13.02
CA LEU A 178 -18.26 17.55 -12.01
C LEU A 178 -19.61 16.88 -11.67
N PRO A 179 -20.48 16.52 -12.63
CA PRO A 179 -21.78 15.91 -12.33
C PRO A 179 -21.68 14.48 -11.79
N LEU A 180 -20.54 13.81 -11.97
CA LEU A 180 -20.32 12.43 -11.53
C LEU A 180 -19.91 12.35 -10.04
N ILE A 181 -19.47 13.48 -9.47
CA ILE A 181 -19.06 13.57 -8.06
C ILE A 181 -20.31 13.73 -7.18
N LYS A 182 -20.60 12.70 -6.39
CA LYS A 182 -21.84 12.62 -5.58
C LYS A 182 -21.92 13.64 -4.42
N ARG A 183 -20.79 14.15 -3.93
CA ARG A 183 -20.77 15.05 -2.77
C ARG A 183 -20.93 16.51 -3.20
N GLN A 184 -22.13 17.08 -2.99
CA GLN A 184 -22.48 18.43 -3.43
C GLN A 184 -21.53 19.53 -2.93
N LYS A 185 -21.05 19.47 -1.68
CA LYS A 185 -20.08 20.44 -1.16
C LYS A 185 -18.77 20.42 -1.96
N ILE A 186 -18.28 19.23 -2.30
CA ILE A 186 -17.05 19.05 -3.09
C ILE A 186 -17.26 19.50 -4.52
N GLN A 187 -18.43 19.21 -5.09
CA GLN A 187 -18.81 19.71 -6.41
C GLN A 187 -18.77 21.25 -6.47
N SER A 188 -19.29 21.94 -5.45
CA SER A 188 -19.21 23.41 -5.38
C SER A 188 -17.76 23.93 -5.28
N SER A 189 -16.92 23.29 -4.46
CA SER A 189 -15.51 23.66 -4.35
C SER A 189 -14.73 23.41 -5.64
N LEU A 190 -14.93 22.25 -6.28
CA LEU A 190 -14.32 21.92 -7.56
C LEU A 190 -14.78 22.88 -8.66
N LYS A 191 -16.07 23.26 -8.68
CA LYS A 191 -16.57 24.28 -9.60
C LYS A 191 -15.83 25.60 -9.40
N SER A 192 -15.62 26.04 -8.15
CA SER A 192 -14.82 27.24 -7.87
C SER A 192 -13.38 27.13 -8.38
N VAL A 193 -12.75 25.95 -8.26
CA VAL A 193 -11.39 25.71 -8.79
C VAL A 193 -11.39 25.77 -10.32
N ARG A 194 -12.36 25.13 -10.98
CA ARG A 194 -12.55 25.19 -12.44
C ARG A 194 -12.73 26.64 -12.91
N ASP A 195 -13.67 27.38 -12.32
CA ASP A 195 -14.00 28.74 -12.71
C ASP A 195 -12.80 29.69 -12.51
N GLY A 196 -11.97 29.42 -11.49
CA GLY A 196 -10.70 30.12 -11.30
C GLY A 196 -9.66 29.80 -12.38
N LEU A 197 -9.53 28.54 -12.78
CA LEU A 197 -8.64 28.13 -13.89
C LEU A 197 -9.13 28.67 -15.24
N GLU A 198 -10.46 28.77 -15.44
CA GLU A 198 -11.08 29.42 -16.59
C GLU A 198 -10.77 30.91 -16.61
N SER A 199 -10.86 31.59 -15.46
CA SER A 199 -10.44 33.00 -15.33
C SER A 199 -8.94 33.20 -15.63
N VAL A 200 -8.09 32.23 -15.29
CA VAL A 200 -6.67 32.21 -15.67
C VAL A 200 -6.50 32.07 -17.17
N LEU A 201 -7.30 31.22 -17.83
CA LEU A 201 -7.30 31.08 -19.29
C LEU A 201 -7.77 32.38 -19.98
N ASP A 202 -8.87 32.97 -19.54
CA ASP A 202 -9.43 34.21 -20.10
C ASP A 202 -8.43 35.37 -20.02
N LEU A 203 -7.70 35.51 -18.90
CA LEU A 203 -6.65 36.53 -18.77
C LEU A 203 -5.53 36.35 -19.82
N ARG A 204 -5.24 35.12 -20.23
CA ARG A 204 -4.22 34.79 -21.24
C ARG A 204 -4.70 35.05 -22.66
N GLU A 205 -6.01 35.05 -22.87
CA GLU A 205 -6.64 35.33 -24.16
C GLU A 205 -6.93 36.84 -24.34
N GLY A 206 -7.32 37.53 -23.26
CA GLY A 206 -7.71 38.94 -23.29
C GLY A 206 -6.60 39.97 -23.00
N GLY A 207 -5.42 39.56 -22.55
CA GLY A 207 -4.31 40.48 -22.27
C GLY A 207 -3.69 41.10 -23.53
N SER A 208 -3.31 42.39 -23.49
CA SER A 208 -2.35 42.93 -24.48
C SER A 208 -1.10 42.06 -24.47
N LYS A 209 -0.40 41.85 -25.61
CA LYS A 209 0.84 41.07 -25.84
C LYS A 209 1.97 41.22 -24.79
N ARG A 210 1.71 41.03 -23.50
CA ARG A 210 2.70 40.88 -22.45
C ARG A 210 3.12 39.43 -22.54
N SER A 211 4.41 39.20 -22.77
CA SER A 211 5.00 37.88 -22.65
C SER A 211 4.73 37.39 -21.23
N ILE A 212 3.82 36.43 -21.08
CA ILE A 212 3.60 35.75 -19.82
C ILE A 212 4.83 34.90 -19.56
N ASP A 213 5.32 34.93 -18.33
CA ASP A 213 6.44 34.11 -17.89
C ASP A 213 6.18 32.62 -18.15
N GLU A 214 7.15 31.94 -18.77
CA GLU A 214 7.13 30.51 -19.12
C GLU A 214 6.84 29.63 -17.90
N GLY A 215 7.40 29.98 -16.74
CA GLY A 215 7.22 29.27 -15.48
C GLY A 215 5.80 29.38 -14.96
N LEU A 216 5.22 30.59 -14.98
CA LEU A 216 3.81 30.80 -14.61
C LEU A 216 2.86 30.05 -15.55
N ASN A 217 3.17 30.01 -16.85
CA ASN A 217 2.39 29.25 -17.82
C ASN A 217 2.38 27.77 -17.50
N THR A 218 3.57 27.20 -17.30
CA THR A 218 3.77 25.80 -16.96
C THR A 218 3.03 25.45 -15.67
N LEU A 219 3.15 26.25 -14.62
CA LEU A 219 2.57 25.94 -13.33
C LEU A 219 1.03 25.96 -13.35
N SER A 220 0.41 26.86 -14.09
CA SER A 220 -1.06 26.89 -14.20
C SER A 220 -1.59 25.64 -14.92
N ILE A 221 -0.85 25.14 -15.92
CA ILE A 221 -1.19 23.87 -16.58
C ILE A 221 -1.00 22.71 -15.61
N LYS A 222 0.09 22.69 -14.83
CA LYS A 222 0.29 21.69 -13.76
C LYS A 222 -0.90 21.66 -12.79
N CYS A 223 -1.40 22.83 -12.37
CA CYS A 223 -2.60 22.95 -11.53
C CYS A 223 -3.83 22.32 -12.20
N GLY A 224 -4.05 22.58 -13.49
CA GLY A 224 -5.13 21.97 -14.26
C GLY A 224 -4.98 20.44 -14.38
N MET A 225 -3.76 19.97 -14.66
CA MET A 225 -3.44 18.55 -14.81
C MET A 225 -3.65 17.77 -13.52
N ILE A 226 -3.15 18.26 -12.39
CA ILE A 226 -3.33 17.57 -11.10
C ILE A 226 -4.80 17.62 -10.65
N THR A 227 -5.51 18.74 -10.90
CA THR A 227 -6.94 18.85 -10.59
C THR A 227 -7.74 17.84 -11.40
N TYR A 228 -7.50 17.75 -12.72
CA TYR A 228 -8.11 16.74 -13.57
C TYR A 228 -7.78 15.31 -13.09
N GLY A 229 -6.50 15.00 -12.84
CA GLY A 229 -6.08 13.69 -12.36
C GLY A 229 -6.77 13.30 -11.05
N VAL A 230 -6.86 14.22 -10.09
CA VAL A 230 -7.59 13.99 -8.83
C VAL A 230 -9.08 13.72 -9.08
N THR A 231 -9.72 14.44 -9.99
CA THR A 231 -11.12 14.15 -10.33
C THR A 231 -11.29 12.77 -10.99
N GLN A 232 -10.34 12.32 -11.82
CA GLN A 232 -10.34 10.95 -12.34
C GLN A 232 -10.18 9.91 -11.23
N LEU A 233 -9.25 10.13 -10.29
CA LEU A 233 -9.06 9.24 -9.13
C LEU A 233 -10.31 9.15 -8.23
N MET A 234 -11.05 10.25 -8.07
CA MET A 234 -12.31 10.22 -7.32
C MET A 234 -13.39 9.35 -7.97
N LEU A 235 -13.36 9.24 -9.29
CA LEU A 235 -14.32 8.47 -10.10
C LEU A 235 -13.86 7.03 -10.35
N GLY A 236 -12.56 6.76 -10.31
CA GLY A 236 -11.97 5.45 -10.60
C GLY A 236 -12.34 4.41 -9.55
N GLU A 237 -12.96 3.31 -9.97
CA GLU A 237 -13.40 2.22 -9.08
C GLU A 237 -12.23 1.45 -8.44
N SER A 238 -11.09 1.40 -9.11
CA SER A 238 -9.83 0.76 -8.68
C SER A 238 -9.06 1.55 -7.61
N VAL A 239 -9.45 2.78 -7.31
CA VAL A 239 -8.74 3.63 -6.33
C VAL A 239 -9.03 3.17 -4.90
N ILE A 240 -7.96 3.10 -4.10
CA ILE A 240 -8.00 2.71 -2.68
C ILE A 240 -9.07 3.54 -1.93
N PRO A 241 -9.99 2.91 -1.17
CA PRO A 241 -11.09 3.62 -0.49
C PRO A 241 -10.64 4.76 0.42
N SER A 242 -9.53 4.59 1.15
CA SER A 242 -8.98 5.59 2.07
C SER A 242 -8.40 6.83 1.38
N LEU A 243 -7.87 6.65 0.16
CA LEU A 243 -7.46 7.74 -0.72
C LEU A 243 -8.69 8.41 -1.32
N ARG A 244 -9.65 7.62 -1.81
CA ARG A 244 -10.91 8.17 -2.34
C ARG A 244 -11.62 9.04 -1.31
N ASP A 245 -11.74 8.60 -0.07
CA ASP A 245 -12.35 9.39 1.01
C ASP A 245 -11.57 10.67 1.31
N HIS A 246 -10.24 10.62 1.26
CA HIS A 246 -9.38 11.80 1.42
C HIS A 246 -9.59 12.85 0.35
N LEU A 247 -9.62 12.44 -0.92
CA LEU A 247 -9.86 13.33 -2.05
C LEU A 247 -11.24 14.00 -1.98
N HIS A 248 -12.18 13.42 -1.21
CA HIS A 248 -13.48 14.01 -0.93
C HIS A 248 -13.52 14.87 0.35
N THR A 249 -12.37 15.21 0.94
CA THR A 249 -12.31 16.14 2.09
C THR A 249 -12.26 17.59 1.60
N GLU A 250 -12.87 18.50 2.36
CA GLU A 250 -12.90 19.93 2.03
C GLU A 250 -11.50 20.56 2.05
N GLY A 251 -10.59 20.04 2.89
CA GLY A 251 -9.22 20.54 3.02
C GLY A 251 -8.43 20.48 1.71
N VAL A 252 -8.56 19.39 0.95
CA VAL A 252 -7.91 19.23 -0.36
C VAL A 252 -8.35 20.35 -1.32
N TRP A 253 -9.65 20.60 -1.41
CA TRP A 253 -10.21 21.55 -2.36
C TRP A 253 -10.06 23.01 -1.94
N LYS A 254 -9.94 23.25 -0.63
CA LYS A 254 -9.56 24.57 -0.12
C LYS A 254 -8.16 24.97 -0.60
N VAL A 255 -7.19 24.06 -0.48
CA VAL A 255 -5.80 24.29 -0.92
C VAL A 255 -5.73 24.43 -2.43
N ALA A 256 -6.46 23.60 -3.18
CA ALA A 256 -6.58 23.73 -4.64
C ALA A 256 -7.13 25.11 -5.05
N LYS A 257 -8.15 25.60 -4.34
CA LYS A 257 -8.74 26.92 -4.60
C LYS A 257 -7.76 28.05 -4.32
N GLU A 258 -7.09 28.03 -3.17
CA GLU A 258 -6.07 29.02 -2.80
C GLU A 258 -4.94 29.07 -3.85
N LEU A 259 -4.50 27.92 -4.35
CA LEU A 259 -3.49 27.83 -5.41
C LEU A 259 -3.93 28.50 -6.72
N VAL A 260 -5.19 28.29 -7.14
CA VAL A 260 -5.73 28.91 -8.35
C VAL A 260 -5.93 30.41 -8.18
N GLU A 261 -6.39 30.87 -7.00
CA GLU A 261 -6.49 32.29 -6.67
C GLU A 261 -5.12 32.98 -6.71
N HIS A 262 -4.09 32.38 -6.10
CA HIS A 262 -2.71 32.90 -6.19
C HIS A 262 -2.20 32.93 -7.64
N THR A 263 -2.55 31.93 -8.46
CA THR A 263 -2.18 31.88 -9.87
C THR A 263 -2.80 33.04 -10.65
N TYR A 264 -4.09 33.30 -10.41
CA TYR A 264 -4.80 34.42 -11.01
C TYR A 264 -4.21 35.78 -10.59
N ASP A 265 -3.92 35.95 -9.30
CA ASP A 265 -3.36 37.19 -8.76
C ASP A 265 -1.95 37.46 -9.29
N CYS A 266 -1.11 36.43 -9.42
CA CYS A 266 0.18 36.48 -10.11
C CYS A 266 0.04 37.08 -11.51
N LEU A 267 -0.88 36.52 -12.31
CA LEU A 267 -1.05 36.90 -13.71
C LEU A 267 -1.65 38.31 -13.88
N LYS A 268 -2.59 38.69 -13.02
CA LYS A 268 -3.30 39.98 -13.11
C LYS A 268 -2.50 41.16 -12.60
N SER A 269 -1.82 40.99 -11.46
CA SER A 269 -1.30 42.11 -10.66
C SER A 269 0.21 42.06 -10.43
N GLY A 270 0.88 40.94 -10.75
CA GLY A 270 2.28 40.71 -10.39
C GLY A 270 2.50 40.62 -8.86
N GLY A 271 1.42 40.49 -8.07
CA GLY A 271 1.46 40.57 -6.61
C GLY A 271 2.08 39.37 -5.90
N SER A 272 2.15 38.22 -6.56
CA SER A 272 2.78 36.99 -6.04
C SER A 272 3.95 36.57 -6.95
N THR A 273 5.01 36.01 -6.36
CA THR A 273 6.20 35.55 -7.11
C THR A 273 6.05 34.10 -7.59
N LEU A 274 6.75 33.74 -8.66
CA LEU A 274 6.81 32.35 -9.16
C LEU A 274 7.17 31.35 -8.04
N ALA A 275 8.12 31.71 -7.17
CA ALA A 275 8.54 30.89 -6.03
C ALA A 275 7.41 30.67 -5.00
N GLN A 276 6.57 31.68 -4.74
CA GLN A 276 5.41 31.51 -3.87
C GLN A 276 4.38 30.56 -4.47
N LEU A 277 4.19 30.63 -5.79
CA LEU A 277 3.26 29.77 -6.49
C LEU A 277 3.75 28.32 -6.55
N GLU A 278 5.06 28.10 -6.78
CA GLU A 278 5.68 26.79 -6.67
C GLU A 278 5.56 26.20 -5.27
N ALA A 279 5.76 27.01 -4.23
CA ALA A 279 5.57 26.59 -2.84
C ALA A 279 4.10 26.21 -2.58
N ALA A 280 3.13 27.00 -3.05
CA ALA A 280 1.71 26.68 -2.92
C ALA A 280 1.34 25.39 -3.68
N TYR A 281 1.90 25.18 -4.87
CA TYR A 281 1.72 23.95 -5.63
C TYR A 281 2.31 22.74 -4.87
N LYS A 282 3.48 22.89 -4.25
CA LYS A 282 4.09 21.84 -3.41
C LYS A 282 3.25 21.51 -2.17
N VAL A 283 2.63 22.51 -1.54
CA VAL A 283 1.66 22.30 -0.45
C VAL A 283 0.44 21.53 -0.95
N PHE A 284 -0.03 21.81 -2.16
CA PHE A 284 -1.14 21.04 -2.74
C PHE A 284 -0.74 19.59 -2.98
N GLU A 285 0.45 19.32 -3.55
CA GLU A 285 0.97 17.97 -3.71
C GLU A 285 1.08 17.21 -2.37
N SER A 286 1.62 17.83 -1.32
CA SER A 286 1.75 17.17 -0.01
C SER A 286 0.41 16.88 0.66
N VAL A 287 -0.56 17.78 0.49
CA VAL A 287 -1.94 17.58 0.95
C VAL A 287 -2.59 16.42 0.21
N LEU A 288 -2.39 16.29 -1.11
CA LEU A 288 -2.91 15.17 -1.89
C LEU A 288 -2.27 13.83 -1.51
N LEU A 289 -0.96 13.83 -1.25
CA LEU A 289 -0.20 12.65 -0.87
C LEU A 289 -0.46 12.18 0.57
N LYS A 290 -1.25 12.93 1.35
CA LYS A 290 -1.36 12.72 2.81
C LYS A 290 0.04 12.55 3.41
N GLU A 291 0.88 13.59 3.39
CA GLU A 291 1.99 13.70 4.37
C GLU A 291 1.46 13.93 5.81
N THR A 292 0.35 13.26 6.14
CA THR A 292 -0.10 12.94 7.50
C THR A 292 0.37 11.51 7.78
N PRO A 293 0.85 11.22 9.00
CA PRO A 293 1.47 9.94 9.32
C PRO A 293 0.54 8.79 8.91
N VAL A 294 0.98 7.97 7.96
CA VAL A 294 0.30 6.72 7.63
C VAL A 294 0.46 5.83 8.87
N GLU A 295 -0.59 5.76 9.68
CA GLU A 295 -0.62 4.90 10.85
C GLU A 295 -0.71 3.43 10.41
N LEU A 296 -0.11 2.54 11.19
CA LEU A 296 -0.29 1.11 11.00
C LEU A 296 -1.80 0.79 11.00
N PRO A 297 -2.28 -0.02 10.04
CA PRO A 297 -3.71 -0.27 9.93
C PRO A 297 -4.29 -0.84 11.22
N LYS A 298 -5.50 -0.43 11.60
CA LYS A 298 -6.13 -0.86 12.87
C LYS A 298 -6.25 -2.38 12.96
N SER A 299 -6.34 -3.05 11.82
CA SER A 299 -6.41 -4.49 11.69
C SER A 299 -5.10 -5.18 12.12
N TYR A 300 -3.93 -4.58 11.91
CA TYR A 300 -2.64 -5.08 12.43
C TYR A 300 -2.65 -5.20 13.96
N PHE A 301 -3.17 -4.20 14.67
CA PHE A 301 -3.32 -4.24 16.13
C PHE A 301 -4.33 -5.29 16.60
N ARG A 302 -5.24 -5.75 15.72
CA ARG A 302 -6.15 -6.86 16.00
C ARG A 302 -5.48 -8.22 15.80
N LEU A 303 -4.59 -8.37 14.81
CA LEU A 303 -3.84 -9.61 14.56
C LEU A 303 -3.15 -10.14 15.82
N VAL A 304 -2.46 -9.26 16.55
CA VAL A 304 -1.76 -9.60 17.81
C VAL A 304 -2.75 -10.13 18.86
N LYS A 305 -3.96 -9.58 18.93
CA LYS A 305 -5.00 -10.00 19.89
C LYS A 305 -5.66 -11.32 19.49
N MET A 306 -5.58 -11.71 18.22
CA MET A 306 -6.28 -12.86 17.67
C MET A 306 -5.48 -14.16 17.75
N ILE A 307 -4.15 -14.09 17.87
CA ILE A 307 -3.31 -15.30 17.96
C ILE A 307 -3.69 -16.22 19.13
N GLY A 308 -4.19 -15.65 20.23
CA GLY A 308 -4.67 -16.41 21.39
C GLY A 308 -6.00 -17.15 21.17
N LYS A 309 -6.68 -16.91 20.04
CA LYS A 309 -7.98 -17.51 19.70
C LYS A 309 -7.86 -18.59 18.61
N ILE A 310 -6.66 -18.87 18.13
CA ILE A 310 -6.43 -19.79 17.02
C ILE A 310 -6.26 -21.20 17.56
N ASP A 311 -6.88 -22.17 16.86
CA ASP A 311 -6.76 -23.58 17.19
C ASP A 311 -5.29 -24.04 17.13
N ARG A 312 -4.95 -25.02 17.96
CA ARG A 312 -3.62 -25.58 18.04
C ARG A 312 -3.15 -26.19 16.72
N ALA A 313 -4.07 -26.67 15.88
CA ALA A 313 -3.77 -27.27 14.59
C ALA A 313 -3.15 -26.30 13.56
N TYR A 314 -3.22 -24.98 13.78
CA TYR A 314 -2.71 -23.97 12.84
C TYR A 314 -1.82 -22.92 13.52
N TYR A 315 -1.39 -23.19 14.75
CA TYR A 315 -0.80 -22.17 15.62
C TYR A 315 0.58 -21.71 15.14
N ALA A 316 1.44 -22.62 14.68
CA ALA A 316 2.76 -22.29 14.18
C ALA A 316 2.70 -21.54 12.84
N GLN A 317 1.82 -21.97 11.93
CA GLN A 317 1.54 -21.22 10.69
C GLN A 317 1.06 -19.80 10.98
N SER A 318 0.19 -19.66 11.98
CA SER A 318 -0.32 -18.35 12.38
C SER A 318 0.73 -17.45 13.03
N LEU A 319 1.62 -18.01 13.83
CA LEU A 319 2.76 -17.27 14.40
C LEU A 319 3.73 -16.80 13.32
N LEU A 320 3.97 -17.63 12.30
CA LEU A 320 4.81 -17.24 11.17
C LEU A 320 4.20 -16.04 10.45
N LEU A 321 2.93 -16.08 10.06
CA LEU A 321 2.29 -14.95 9.39
C LEU A 321 2.33 -13.67 10.24
N LEU A 322 2.09 -13.77 11.55
CA LEU A 322 2.22 -12.61 12.44
C LEU A 322 3.65 -12.07 12.46
N SER A 323 4.66 -12.95 12.47
CA SER A 323 6.07 -12.54 12.42
C SER A 323 6.40 -11.81 11.12
N LEU A 324 5.87 -12.27 9.99
CA LEU A 324 6.05 -11.64 8.68
C LEU A 324 5.32 -10.29 8.61
N CYS A 325 4.09 -10.20 9.12
CA CYS A 325 3.38 -8.92 9.22
C CYS A 325 4.13 -7.93 10.12
N ARG A 326 4.78 -8.40 11.20
CA ARG A 326 5.61 -7.56 12.08
C ARG A 326 6.86 -7.08 11.36
N GLU A 327 7.49 -7.92 10.57
CA GLU A 327 8.67 -7.58 9.75
C GLU A 327 8.32 -6.50 8.71
N ALA A 328 7.22 -6.67 7.97
CA ALA A 328 6.67 -5.62 7.11
C ALA A 328 6.36 -4.33 7.89
N ALA A 329 5.73 -4.44 9.06
CA ALA A 329 5.39 -3.28 9.89
C ALA A 329 6.63 -2.53 10.40
N SER A 330 7.73 -3.21 10.73
CA SER A 330 8.97 -2.54 11.14
C SER A 330 9.63 -1.76 10.00
N HIS A 331 9.61 -2.31 8.77
CA HIS A 331 10.15 -1.59 7.61
C HIS A 331 9.20 -0.50 7.08
N PHE A 332 7.90 -0.63 7.37
CA PHE A 332 6.92 0.41 7.10
C PHE A 332 7.19 1.70 7.87
N GLU A 333 7.70 1.64 9.10
CA GLU A 333 8.09 2.84 9.87
C GLU A 333 9.17 3.67 9.15
N GLU A 334 9.98 3.03 8.28
CA GLU A 334 11.07 3.65 7.52
C GLU A 334 10.62 4.20 6.16
N LYS A 335 9.64 3.57 5.49
CA LYS A 335 9.24 3.92 4.10
C LYS A 335 7.82 4.49 3.91
N LYS A 336 6.93 4.43 4.92
CA LYS A 336 5.60 5.09 4.99
C LYS A 336 4.81 5.23 3.67
N THR A 337 4.75 4.19 2.84
CA THR A 337 3.99 4.21 1.58
C THR A 337 2.56 3.69 1.75
N LEU A 338 1.61 4.20 0.96
CA LEU A 338 0.20 3.77 1.01
C LEU A 338 0.00 2.30 0.61
N ASP A 339 0.80 1.78 -0.32
CA ASP A 339 0.71 0.40 -0.82
C ASP A 339 0.95 -0.64 0.28
N VAL A 340 1.84 -0.33 1.21
CA VAL A 340 2.20 -1.19 2.35
C VAL A 340 1.12 -1.19 3.42
N SER A 341 0.48 -0.04 3.64
CA SER A 341 -0.68 0.08 4.52
C SER A 341 -1.85 -0.77 4.00
N ASP A 342 -2.10 -0.77 2.69
CA ASP A 342 -3.16 -1.57 2.05
C ASP A 342 -2.89 -3.07 2.13
N ALA A 343 -1.66 -3.51 1.86
CA ALA A 343 -1.29 -4.92 2.00
C ALA A 343 -1.47 -5.43 3.45
N LEU A 344 -1.07 -4.63 4.44
CA LEU A 344 -1.28 -4.96 5.86
C LEU A 344 -2.77 -4.96 6.26
N GLU A 345 -3.58 -4.06 5.70
CA GLU A 345 -5.03 -4.03 5.94
C GLU A 345 -5.74 -5.26 5.33
N LYS A 346 -5.36 -5.66 4.11
CA LYS A 346 -5.85 -6.89 3.46
C LYS A 346 -5.56 -8.14 4.30
N GLN A 347 -4.36 -8.24 4.88
CA GLN A 347 -4.01 -9.33 5.79
C GLN A 347 -4.87 -9.32 7.06
N GLY A 348 -5.08 -8.15 7.64
CA GLY A 348 -5.94 -7.99 8.81
C GLY A 348 -7.39 -8.41 8.58
N VAL A 349 -7.97 -8.07 7.42
CA VAL A 349 -9.34 -8.46 7.04
C VAL A 349 -9.46 -9.97 6.80
N ARG A 350 -8.49 -10.61 6.14
CA ARG A 350 -8.48 -12.08 5.94
C ARG A 350 -8.37 -12.83 7.27
N TRP A 351 -7.67 -12.27 8.25
CA TRP A 351 -7.55 -12.89 9.57
C TRP A 351 -8.83 -12.80 10.40
N ASP A 352 -9.58 -11.70 10.29
CA ASP A 352 -10.92 -11.55 10.86
C ASP A 352 -11.85 -12.65 10.31
N TYR A 353 -11.67 -13.04 9.03
CA TYR A 353 -12.37 -14.18 8.43
C TYR A 353 -11.94 -15.54 9.03
N HIS A 354 -10.63 -15.81 9.18
CA HIS A 354 -10.12 -17.04 9.81
C HIS A 354 -10.63 -17.24 11.24
N SER A 355 -10.57 -16.19 12.05
CA SER A 355 -10.86 -16.25 13.48
C SER A 355 -12.35 -16.37 13.78
N SER A 356 -13.19 -15.77 12.93
CA SER A 356 -14.65 -15.88 13.04
C SER A 356 -15.15 -17.27 12.68
N ARG A 357 -14.47 -17.97 11.76
CA ARG A 357 -14.86 -19.31 11.30
C ARG A 357 -14.34 -20.43 12.21
N ASN A 358 -13.08 -20.34 12.66
CA ASN A 358 -12.52 -21.33 13.59
C ASN A 358 -12.95 -21.08 15.05
N GLY A 359 -13.23 -19.84 15.46
CA GLY A 359 -13.80 -19.53 16.77
C GLY A 359 -15.31 -19.79 16.88
N GLY A 360 -16.01 -19.87 15.74
CA GLY A 360 -17.47 -19.98 15.67
C GLY A 360 -18.05 -21.38 15.90
N GLN A 361 -17.24 -22.45 15.79
CA GLN A 361 -17.72 -23.82 16.04
C GLN A 361 -17.60 -24.28 17.51
N ASN A 362 -16.82 -23.59 18.35
CA ASN A 362 -16.63 -23.97 19.76
C ASN A 362 -17.32 -23.02 20.76
N GLY A 363 -18.20 -22.13 20.28
CA GLY A 363 -18.81 -21.05 21.06
C GLY A 363 -20.19 -21.33 21.65
N THR A 364 -20.70 -22.57 21.66
CA THR A 364 -21.96 -22.91 22.34
C THR A 364 -21.73 -23.84 23.54
N GLN A 365 -21.73 -23.22 24.71
CA GLN A 365 -22.21 -23.74 26.00
C GLN A 365 -21.98 -25.23 26.30
N ASN A 366 -20.84 -25.53 26.94
CA ASN A 366 -20.71 -26.27 28.21
C ASN A 366 -19.31 -26.89 28.29
N GLY A 367 -18.61 -26.65 29.40
CA GLY A 367 -17.27 -27.20 29.68
C GLY A 367 -17.27 -28.71 29.93
N GLY A 368 -17.56 -29.49 28.89
CA GLY A 368 -17.35 -30.94 28.85
C GLY A 368 -15.97 -31.31 28.31
N PRO A 369 -15.40 -32.46 28.70
CA PRO A 369 -14.12 -32.93 28.16
C PRO A 369 -14.26 -33.23 26.66
N MET A 370 -13.38 -32.63 25.85
CA MET A 370 -13.29 -32.83 24.39
C MET A 370 -13.34 -34.32 24.04
N SER A 371 -14.23 -34.67 23.10
CA SER A 371 -14.37 -36.03 22.60
C SER A 371 -13.43 -36.26 21.41
N GLU A 372 -13.01 -37.52 21.20
CA GLU A 372 -12.15 -37.95 20.08
C GLU A 372 -12.69 -37.58 18.68
N SER A 373 -13.98 -37.23 18.55
CA SER A 373 -14.59 -36.93 17.25
C SER A 373 -14.29 -35.52 16.70
N GLU A 374 -13.69 -34.62 17.48
CA GLU A 374 -13.37 -33.25 17.03
C GLU A 374 -12.06 -33.15 16.22
N PHE A 375 -11.38 -34.27 15.97
CA PHE A 375 -10.07 -34.32 15.32
C PHE A 375 -10.04 -34.75 13.85
N SER A 376 -11.21 -34.95 13.22
CA SER A 376 -11.28 -35.22 11.80
C SER A 376 -11.15 -33.92 11.01
N ALA A 377 -10.07 -33.79 10.25
CA ALA A 377 -9.97 -32.80 9.19
C ALA A 377 -11.19 -32.96 8.27
N THR A 378 -12.04 -31.94 8.22
CA THR A 378 -13.16 -31.86 7.28
C THR A 378 -12.59 -31.72 5.87
N GLU A 379 -12.44 -32.84 5.17
CA GLU A 379 -12.31 -32.86 3.71
C GLU A 379 -13.64 -32.39 3.11
N GLY A 380 -13.60 -31.36 2.24
CA GLY A 380 -14.72 -31.06 1.34
C GLY A 380 -15.37 -29.68 1.39
N VAL A 381 -14.70 -28.61 1.83
CA VAL A 381 -15.24 -27.24 1.65
C VAL A 381 -14.29 -26.37 0.81
N GLU A 382 -14.86 -25.63 -0.15
CA GLU A 382 -14.25 -24.78 -1.18
C GLU A 382 -13.22 -23.72 -0.73
N ASN A 383 -12.87 -23.64 0.56
CA ASN A 383 -11.80 -22.77 1.08
C ASN A 383 -10.98 -23.55 2.12
N ASP A 384 -10.01 -24.31 1.63
CA ASP A 384 -9.01 -25.03 2.43
C ASP A 384 -8.18 -24.02 3.25
N PRO A 385 -8.15 -24.12 4.60
CA PRO A 385 -7.33 -23.26 5.44
C PRO A 385 -5.86 -23.18 5.00
N ILE A 386 -5.32 -24.27 4.44
CA ILE A 386 -3.95 -24.33 3.92
C ILE A 386 -3.79 -23.34 2.75
N LYS A 387 -4.71 -23.34 1.78
CA LYS A 387 -4.68 -22.42 0.64
C LYS A 387 -4.75 -20.95 1.06
N LEU A 388 -5.42 -20.66 2.17
CA LEU A 388 -5.49 -19.29 2.69
C LEU A 388 -4.16 -18.85 3.30
N PHE A 389 -3.44 -19.74 4.01
CA PHE A 389 -2.08 -19.44 4.49
C PHE A 389 -1.11 -19.22 3.33
N GLU A 390 -1.20 -20.04 2.29
CA GLU A 390 -0.40 -19.90 1.06
C GLU A 390 -0.65 -18.54 0.39
N GLN A 391 -1.92 -18.18 0.18
CA GLN A 391 -2.30 -16.88 -0.39
C GLN A 391 -1.87 -15.70 0.50
N SER A 392 -1.89 -15.85 1.83
CA SER A 392 -1.40 -14.82 2.75
C SER A 392 0.11 -14.61 2.64
N VAL A 393 0.88 -15.68 2.42
CA VAL A 393 2.32 -15.58 2.14
C VAL A 393 2.57 -14.92 0.78
N ASP A 394 1.80 -15.27 -0.25
CA ASP A 394 1.94 -14.66 -1.59
C ASP A 394 1.62 -13.16 -1.57
N ASP A 395 0.57 -12.74 -0.86
CA ASP A 395 0.24 -11.33 -0.64
C ASP A 395 1.35 -10.58 0.13
N LEU A 396 1.92 -11.20 1.16
CA LEU A 396 3.03 -10.62 1.93
C LEU A 396 4.30 -10.53 1.09
N GLN A 397 4.48 -11.45 0.14
CA GLN A 397 5.58 -11.37 -0.80
C GLN A 397 5.49 -10.11 -1.66
N VAL A 398 4.32 -9.84 -2.24
CA VAL A 398 4.06 -8.58 -2.97
C VAL A 398 4.30 -7.35 -2.08
N CYS A 399 3.90 -7.43 -0.80
CA CYS A 399 4.14 -6.36 0.17
C CYS A 399 5.64 -6.09 0.40
N PHE A 400 6.43 -7.13 0.62
CA PHE A 400 7.86 -7.00 0.88
C PHE A 400 8.63 -6.55 -0.36
N GLU A 401 8.23 -6.97 -1.56
CA GLU A 401 8.75 -6.45 -2.83
C GLU A 401 8.50 -4.94 -2.95
N ALA A 402 7.30 -4.47 -2.61
CA ALA A 402 6.97 -3.04 -2.60
C ALA A 402 7.77 -2.24 -1.55
N ILE A 403 8.18 -2.87 -0.45
CA ILE A 403 9.00 -2.25 0.61
C ILE A 403 10.50 -2.35 0.26
N GLY A 404 10.91 -3.17 -0.71
CA GLY A 404 12.31 -3.43 -1.03
C GLY A 404 13.03 -4.24 0.04
N ILE A 405 12.39 -5.29 0.56
CA ILE A 405 13.01 -6.30 1.42
C ILE A 405 13.52 -7.41 0.50
N ASP A 406 14.85 -7.57 0.39
CA ASP A 406 15.47 -8.46 -0.61
C ASP A 406 15.49 -9.96 -0.21
N ASN A 407 15.20 -10.30 1.05
CA ASN A 407 15.35 -11.67 1.57
C ASN A 407 14.06 -12.52 1.47
N MET A 408 13.55 -12.66 0.24
CA MET A 408 12.22 -13.21 -0.05
C MET A 408 12.16 -14.69 -0.40
N SER A 409 13.30 -15.28 -0.78
CA SER A 409 13.35 -16.61 -1.38
C SER A 409 12.96 -17.75 -0.44
N ASP A 410 12.90 -17.50 0.87
CA ASP A 410 12.67 -18.52 1.90
C ASP A 410 11.26 -18.49 2.52
N LEU A 411 10.37 -17.56 2.09
CA LEU A 411 9.05 -17.43 2.71
C LEU A 411 8.21 -18.71 2.61
N ARG A 412 8.28 -19.40 1.46
CA ARG A 412 7.54 -20.64 1.25
C ARG A 412 8.11 -21.79 2.08
N THR A 413 9.42 -21.91 2.15
CA THR A 413 10.08 -22.89 3.02
C THR A 413 9.70 -22.69 4.49
N ARG A 414 9.67 -21.43 4.95
CA ARG A 414 9.27 -21.08 6.32
C ARG A 414 7.82 -21.50 6.60
N LEU A 415 6.91 -21.34 5.62
CA LEU A 415 5.53 -21.80 5.74
C LEU A 415 5.45 -23.33 5.85
N ASP A 416 6.17 -24.06 5.00
CA ASP A 416 6.21 -25.52 5.02
C ASP A 416 6.74 -26.05 6.36
N GLU A 417 7.76 -25.41 6.93
CA GLU A 417 8.27 -25.74 8.26
C GLU A 417 7.24 -25.50 9.38
N ALA A 418 6.50 -24.39 9.29
CA ALA A 418 5.46 -24.07 10.25
C ALA A 418 4.31 -25.08 10.18
N GLN A 419 3.89 -25.45 8.98
CA GLN A 419 2.87 -26.49 8.76
C GLN A 419 3.32 -27.84 9.29
N ARG A 420 4.59 -28.22 9.05
CA ARG A 420 5.17 -29.46 9.61
C ARG A 420 5.15 -29.46 11.13
N LYS A 421 5.54 -28.35 11.77
CA LYS A 421 5.51 -28.20 13.23
C LYS A 421 4.10 -28.36 13.81
N ASP A 422 3.09 -27.80 13.16
CA ASP A 422 1.70 -27.98 13.59
C ASP A 422 1.27 -29.44 13.45
N ASN A 423 1.53 -30.07 12.30
CA ASN A 423 1.19 -31.48 12.03
C ASN A 423 1.84 -32.44 13.02
N ASP A 424 3.16 -32.33 13.23
CA ASP A 424 3.93 -33.16 14.17
C ASP A 424 3.37 -33.02 15.60
N ARG A 425 3.00 -31.80 15.98
CA ARG A 425 2.44 -31.52 17.31
C ARG A 425 1.06 -32.14 17.48
N MET A 426 0.20 -32.02 16.47
CA MET A 426 -1.14 -32.61 16.52
C MET A 426 -1.09 -34.13 16.52
N GLN A 427 -0.15 -34.73 15.78
CA GLN A 427 0.09 -36.16 15.82
C GLN A 427 0.54 -36.60 17.22
N LEU A 428 1.51 -35.90 17.83
CA LEU A 428 1.95 -36.19 19.19
C LEU A 428 0.81 -36.06 20.22
N ILE A 429 -0.07 -35.07 20.08
CA ILE A 429 -1.24 -34.91 20.94
C ILE A 429 -2.21 -36.09 20.76
N LYS A 430 -2.51 -36.46 19.51
CA LYS A 430 -3.37 -37.62 19.21
C LYS A 430 -2.80 -38.92 19.78
N GLU A 431 -1.50 -39.15 19.63
CA GLU A 431 -0.80 -40.31 20.18
C GLU A 431 -0.87 -40.34 21.71
N LYS A 432 -0.64 -39.21 22.38
CA LYS A 432 -0.73 -39.12 23.84
C LYS A 432 -2.15 -39.24 24.39
N LEU A 433 -3.14 -38.70 23.68
CA LEU A 433 -4.55 -38.85 24.04
C LEU A 433 -5.04 -40.29 23.87
N ARG A 434 -4.64 -40.96 22.78
CA ARG A 434 -4.93 -42.40 22.57
C ARG A 434 -4.25 -43.30 23.60
N ALA A 435 -3.06 -42.91 24.06
CA ALA A 435 -2.32 -43.63 25.10
C ALA A 435 -2.79 -43.31 26.54
N ALA A 436 -3.66 -42.31 26.73
CA ALA A 436 -4.18 -41.95 28.05
C ALA A 436 -5.22 -42.99 28.51
N PRO A 437 -5.06 -43.61 29.71
CA PRO A 437 -6.04 -44.56 30.22
C PRO A 437 -7.42 -43.91 30.36
N THR A 438 -8.48 -44.62 29.98
CA THR A 438 -9.92 -44.22 30.08
C THR A 438 -10.39 -43.93 31.52
N ALA A 439 -9.50 -44.04 32.51
CA ALA A 439 -9.75 -44.00 33.96
C ALA A 439 -10.01 -42.60 34.55
N ILE A 440 -10.05 -41.53 33.76
CA ILE A 440 -10.37 -40.17 34.26
C ILE A 440 -11.89 -39.99 34.52
N ARG A 441 -12.74 -40.94 34.09
CA ARG A 441 -14.20 -40.80 34.18
C ARG A 441 -14.81 -41.16 35.55
N GLU A 442 -14.11 -41.90 36.40
CA GLU A 442 -14.60 -42.20 37.76
C GLU A 442 -13.97 -41.22 38.75
N LEU A 443 -14.76 -40.31 39.33
CA LEU A 443 -14.29 -39.39 40.37
C LEU A 443 -14.70 -39.92 41.75
N VAL A 444 -13.80 -39.77 42.72
CA VAL A 444 -14.09 -40.02 44.13
C VAL A 444 -14.51 -38.70 44.78
N ASN A 445 -15.65 -38.70 45.47
CA ASN A 445 -16.10 -37.57 46.28
C ASN A 445 -15.39 -37.60 47.63
N VAL A 446 -14.50 -36.65 47.86
CA VAL A 446 -13.72 -36.53 49.09
C VAL A 446 -14.26 -35.37 49.92
N THR A 447 -14.75 -35.69 51.12
CA THR A 447 -15.15 -34.71 52.14
C THR A 447 -14.02 -34.53 53.13
N VAL A 448 -13.55 -33.30 53.30
CA VAL A 448 -12.52 -32.93 54.27
C VAL A 448 -13.14 -32.09 55.37
N LYS A 449 -13.01 -32.55 56.61
CA LYS A 449 -13.40 -31.78 57.81
C LYS A 449 -12.15 -31.20 58.44
N VAL A 450 -12.05 -29.87 58.50
CA VAL A 450 -10.89 -29.15 59.00
C VAL A 450 -11.15 -28.73 60.46
N HIS A 451 -10.23 -29.07 61.36
CA HIS A 451 -10.34 -28.80 62.79
C HIS A 451 -9.09 -28.12 63.35
N ASP A 452 -9.28 -27.29 64.38
CA ASP A 452 -8.21 -26.65 65.13
C ASP A 452 -7.73 -27.53 66.30
N GLY A 453 -6.42 -27.73 66.42
CA GLY A 453 -5.73 -28.42 67.51
C GLY A 453 -5.89 -29.94 67.53
N SER A 454 -7.11 -30.46 67.48
CA SER A 454 -7.41 -31.89 67.46
C SER A 454 -8.63 -32.19 66.60
N ARG A 455 -8.86 -33.46 66.26
CA ARG A 455 -10.04 -33.90 65.51
C ARG A 455 -11.37 -33.57 66.22
N ASP A 456 -11.38 -33.54 67.55
CA ASP A 456 -12.54 -33.15 68.36
C ASP A 456 -12.56 -31.65 68.66
N GLY A 457 -11.53 -30.92 68.21
CA GLY A 457 -11.41 -29.49 68.34
C GLY A 457 -12.42 -28.73 67.50
N HIS A 458 -12.37 -27.40 67.60
CA HIS A 458 -13.30 -26.54 66.89
C HIS A 458 -13.19 -26.77 65.38
N LYS A 459 -14.30 -27.14 64.76
CA LYS A 459 -14.38 -27.35 63.32
C LYS A 459 -14.30 -26.00 62.61
N ILE A 460 -13.22 -25.80 61.88
CA ILE A 460 -12.94 -24.57 61.13
C ILE A 460 -13.72 -24.57 59.80
N ALA A 461 -13.75 -25.70 59.10
CA ALA A 461 -14.39 -25.80 57.79
C ALA A 461 -14.78 -27.24 57.43
N GLU A 462 -15.67 -27.39 56.45
CA GLU A 462 -15.90 -28.66 55.75
C GLU A 462 -15.96 -28.39 54.26
N LEU A 463 -15.16 -29.14 53.52
CA LEU A 463 -14.96 -28.96 52.09
C LEU A 463 -15.23 -30.28 51.39
N THR A 464 -15.88 -30.22 50.23
CA THR A 464 -16.07 -31.41 49.40
C THR A 464 -15.44 -31.17 48.04
N CYS A 465 -14.63 -32.12 47.58
CA CYS A 465 -14.01 -32.06 46.26
C CYS A 465 -14.11 -33.42 45.56
N ASN A 466 -14.30 -33.39 44.24
CA ASN A 466 -14.26 -34.59 43.42
C ASN A 466 -12.85 -34.73 42.87
N VAL A 467 -12.18 -35.85 43.14
CA VAL A 467 -10.80 -36.08 42.72
C VAL A 467 -10.66 -37.41 42.00
N PRO A 468 -9.69 -37.56 41.07
CA PRO A 468 -9.39 -38.84 40.47
C PRO A 468 -9.01 -39.90 41.54
N PRO A 469 -9.31 -41.19 41.37
CA PRO A 469 -9.03 -42.22 42.37
C PRO A 469 -7.53 -42.34 42.63
N HIS A 470 -6.70 -42.10 41.61
CA HIS A 470 -5.24 -42.13 41.71
C HIS A 470 -4.63 -40.80 42.20
N ALA A 471 -5.44 -39.79 42.52
CA ALA A 471 -4.94 -38.57 43.14
C ALA A 471 -4.31 -38.90 44.51
N ARG A 472 -3.30 -38.13 44.91
CA ARG A 472 -2.67 -38.27 46.22
C ARG A 472 -3.39 -37.41 47.25
N VAL A 473 -3.33 -37.77 48.53
CA VAL A 473 -3.87 -36.94 49.63
C VAL A 473 -3.27 -35.54 49.64
N GLY A 474 -2.02 -35.37 49.19
CA GLY A 474 -1.40 -34.06 48.97
C GLY A 474 -2.17 -33.16 47.99
N TYR A 475 -2.81 -33.72 46.97
CA TYR A 475 -3.70 -32.99 46.06
C TYR A 475 -4.96 -32.48 46.78
N VAL A 476 -5.51 -33.29 47.70
CA VAL A 476 -6.63 -32.89 48.56
C VAL A 476 -6.19 -31.79 49.54
N LYS A 477 -4.98 -31.90 50.14
CA LYS A 477 -4.37 -30.84 50.98
C LYS A 477 -4.35 -29.51 50.25
N TRP A 478 -3.85 -29.52 49.02
CA TRP A 478 -3.75 -28.33 48.18
C TRP A 478 -5.12 -27.68 47.89
N ASN A 479 -6.15 -28.49 47.62
CA ASN A 479 -7.51 -27.97 47.40
C ASN A 479 -8.11 -27.33 48.65
N VAL A 480 -7.85 -27.93 49.82
CA VAL A 480 -8.31 -27.40 51.11
C VAL A 480 -7.61 -26.08 51.44
N VAL A 481 -6.29 -26.00 51.23
CA VAL A 481 -5.47 -24.79 51.47
C VAL A 481 -6.04 -23.57 50.75
N LYS A 482 -6.39 -23.72 49.48
CA LYS A 482 -6.89 -22.61 48.66
C LYS A 482 -8.19 -22.01 49.16
N GLN A 483 -8.97 -22.75 49.94
CA GLN A 483 -10.28 -22.33 50.42
C GLN A 483 -10.26 -21.83 51.86
N LEU A 484 -9.11 -21.90 52.54
CA LEU A 484 -8.96 -21.43 53.90
C LEU A 484 -8.44 -19.97 53.94
N PRO A 485 -8.93 -19.14 54.88
CA PRO A 485 -8.57 -17.71 54.95
C PRO A 485 -7.12 -17.43 55.35
N ASN A 486 -6.40 -18.41 55.93
CA ASN A 486 -5.01 -18.24 56.36
C ASN A 486 -4.13 -19.44 55.97
N PRO A 487 -3.33 -19.36 54.89
CA PRO A 487 -2.54 -20.48 54.37
C PRO A 487 -1.40 -20.94 55.28
N THR A 488 -0.89 -20.09 56.17
CA THR A 488 0.28 -20.38 57.03
C THR A 488 -0.04 -21.36 58.16
N MET A 489 -1.31 -21.53 58.53
CA MET A 489 -1.75 -22.50 59.53
C MET A 489 -1.62 -23.96 59.05
N ILE A 490 -1.26 -24.19 57.78
CA ILE A 490 -1.39 -25.50 57.12
C ILE A 490 -0.05 -26.24 57.02
N GLU A 491 1.07 -25.55 57.21
CA GLU A 491 2.41 -26.17 57.23
C GLU A 491 2.52 -27.21 58.36
N THR A 492 1.81 -27.00 59.47
CA THR A 492 1.78 -27.89 60.63
C THR A 492 0.60 -28.86 60.65
N SER A 493 -0.16 -28.96 59.56
CA SER A 493 -1.36 -29.82 59.49
C SER A 493 -1.11 -31.22 58.94
N HIS A 494 -1.84 -32.19 59.45
CA HIS A 494 -1.86 -33.57 58.97
C HIS A 494 -3.28 -34.05 58.69
N PHE A 495 -3.39 -35.15 57.93
CA PHE A 495 -4.66 -35.82 57.69
C PHE A 495 -4.82 -37.04 58.58
N GLU A 496 -6.05 -37.29 59.00
CA GLU A 496 -6.46 -38.48 59.75
C GLU A 496 -7.61 -39.14 59.01
N LYS A 497 -7.64 -40.48 59.04
CA LYS A 497 -8.73 -41.26 58.46
C LYS A 497 -9.97 -41.19 59.37
N ALA A 498 -11.16 -41.23 58.77
CA ALA A 498 -12.38 -41.51 59.52
C ALA A 498 -12.24 -42.82 60.32
N LEU A 499 -12.53 -42.76 61.61
CA LEU A 499 -12.47 -43.91 62.50
C LEU A 499 -13.69 -44.80 62.26
N VAL A 500 -13.48 -46.12 62.31
CA VAL A 500 -14.57 -47.12 62.25
C VAL A 500 -15.15 -47.38 63.65
N ASP A 501 -14.35 -47.11 64.70
CA ASP A 501 -14.68 -47.25 66.11
C ASP A 501 -13.95 -46.14 66.91
N ASP A 502 -14.65 -45.42 67.77
CA ASP A 502 -14.15 -44.30 68.59
C ASP A 502 -13.12 -44.74 69.65
N SER A 503 -12.92 -46.05 69.84
CA SER A 503 -11.94 -46.62 70.77
C SER A 503 -10.51 -46.74 70.19
N GLN A 504 -10.29 -46.48 68.90
CA GLN A 504 -8.97 -46.55 68.27
C GLN A 504 -8.33 -45.17 68.04
N PRO A 505 -7.00 -45.01 68.27
CA PRO A 505 -6.32 -43.76 67.96
C PRO A 505 -6.33 -43.50 66.45
N ALA A 506 -6.63 -42.26 66.06
CA ALA A 506 -6.68 -41.86 64.66
C ALA A 506 -5.29 -41.99 64.01
N ALA A 507 -5.20 -42.80 62.95
CA ALA A 507 -3.96 -42.98 62.20
C ALA A 507 -3.75 -41.82 61.23
N GLU A 508 -2.57 -41.22 61.28
CA GLU A 508 -2.13 -40.20 60.33
C GLU A 508 -2.04 -40.80 58.91
N VAL A 509 -2.58 -40.08 57.93
CA VAL A 509 -2.58 -40.47 56.52
C VAL A 509 -1.44 -39.73 55.81
N PRO A 510 -0.40 -40.43 55.32
CA PRO A 510 0.67 -39.80 54.56
C PRO A 510 0.13 -39.06 53.33
N VAL A 511 0.71 -37.90 53.03
CA VAL A 511 0.31 -37.08 51.87
C VAL A 511 0.48 -37.81 50.53
N ASP A 512 1.37 -38.80 50.46
CA ASP A 512 1.62 -39.63 49.28
C ASP A 512 0.65 -40.81 49.13
N THR A 513 -0.31 -40.98 50.04
CA THR A 513 -1.35 -42.01 49.94
C THR A 513 -2.28 -41.70 48.77
N ASP A 514 -2.65 -42.71 47.98
CA ASP A 514 -3.65 -42.53 46.92
C ASP A 514 -5.08 -42.50 47.50
N ILE A 515 -6.00 -41.79 46.85
CA ILE A 515 -7.39 -41.69 47.31
C ILE A 515 -8.14 -43.01 47.10
N LYS A 516 -7.77 -43.80 46.09
CA LYS A 516 -8.38 -45.10 45.79
C LYS A 516 -8.26 -46.08 46.95
N SER A 517 -7.13 -46.12 47.65
CA SER A 517 -6.97 -46.97 48.84
C SER A 517 -7.76 -46.49 50.06
N LEU A 518 -8.26 -45.24 50.04
CA LEU A 518 -9.00 -44.61 51.13
C LEU A 518 -10.51 -44.54 50.87
N ALA A 519 -10.93 -44.68 49.62
CA ALA A 519 -12.31 -44.53 49.20
C ALA A 519 -13.10 -45.84 49.33
N THR A 520 -14.37 -45.73 49.71
CA THR A 520 -15.37 -46.81 49.66
C THR A 520 -16.57 -46.28 48.90
N ASP A 521 -17.06 -47.02 47.91
CA ASP A 521 -18.17 -46.60 47.03
C ASP A 521 -17.98 -45.21 46.41
N ASN A 522 -16.77 -44.92 45.93
CA ASN A 522 -16.37 -43.61 45.38
C ASN A 522 -16.57 -42.43 46.34
N LYS A 523 -16.57 -42.68 47.65
CA LYS A 523 -16.61 -41.66 48.70
C LYS A 523 -15.46 -41.84 49.68
N CYS A 524 -14.91 -40.73 50.15
CA CYS A 524 -13.86 -40.73 51.18
C CYS A 524 -14.09 -39.56 52.13
N THR A 525 -13.90 -39.77 53.43
CA THR A 525 -13.92 -38.69 54.42
C THR A 525 -12.58 -38.62 55.13
N LEU A 526 -11.97 -37.44 55.10
CA LEU A 526 -10.69 -37.14 55.72
C LEU A 526 -10.87 -36.03 56.76
N TYR A 527 -10.11 -36.12 57.85
CA TYR A 527 -10.05 -35.07 58.87
C TYR A 527 -8.69 -34.38 58.75
N MET A 528 -8.68 -33.08 58.59
CA MET A 528 -7.46 -32.27 58.57
C MET A 528 -7.35 -31.54 59.89
N VAL A 529 -6.27 -31.78 60.63
CA VAL A 529 -6.03 -31.15 61.93
C VAL A 529 -4.95 -30.08 61.76
N ILE A 530 -5.24 -28.85 62.21
CA ILE A 530 -4.35 -27.69 62.14
C ILE A 530 -3.75 -27.47 63.54
N GLY A 531 -2.42 -27.53 63.69
CA GLY A 531 -1.74 -27.26 64.96
C GLY A 531 -0.65 -28.26 65.32
N ALA A 532 0.31 -27.84 66.16
CA ALA A 532 1.46 -28.66 66.55
C ALA A 532 1.03 -29.86 67.42
N LYS A 533 1.59 -31.04 67.12
CA LYS A 533 1.57 -32.23 67.97
C LYS A 533 1.74 -31.84 69.44
N GLY A 534 0.83 -32.30 70.29
CA GLY A 534 1.12 -32.44 71.72
C GLY A 534 2.35 -33.32 71.86
N GLY A 535 3.51 -32.70 72.06
CA GLY A 535 4.73 -33.39 72.40
C GLY A 535 4.53 -34.06 73.76
N ALA A 536 4.59 -35.39 73.75
CA ALA A 536 4.75 -36.16 74.96
C ALA A 536 6.02 -35.69 75.68
N ASN A 537 5.86 -35.19 76.91
CA ASN A 537 6.96 -35.09 77.86
C ASN A 537 7.50 -36.50 78.13
N GLY A 538 8.69 -36.79 77.60
CA GLY A 538 9.49 -37.97 77.92
C GLY A 538 10.81 -37.52 78.56
N THR A 539 10.97 -37.86 79.83
CA THR A 539 12.15 -37.73 80.69
C THR A 539 13.48 -38.21 80.05
N HIS A 540 14.52 -37.38 80.12
CA HIS A 540 15.72 -37.66 80.94
C HIS A 540 16.46 -36.37 81.29
#